data_AF-A0A1V6X166-F1
#
_entry.id   AF-A0A1V6X166-F1
#
_cell.length_a   1.000
_cell.length_b   1.000
_cell.length_c   1.000
_cell.angle_alpha   90.00
_cell.angle_beta   90.00
_cell.angle_gamma   90.00
#
_symmetry.space_group_name_H-M   'P 1'
#
loop_
_entity.id
_entity.type
_entity.pdbx_description
1 polymer ?
#
loop_
_entity_poly.entity_id
_entity_poly.type
_entity_poly.pdbx_seq_one_letter_code
_entity_poly.pdbx_strand_id
1 'polypeptide(L)'
;MTMRLLWWMCSLTHFVSLVSADSDCIGTWCDTCLPVTIHDAPGVGFDLTPLYGTAVVIYYNGTVVEVAKIPGNPEYLELMARLATSQPVLQSTRNFMHELPSYIVEYLFPSVSSPWRDWWRWMNMKLGRPIKADSVEIISDLLQELKIATEKAISQPLDRVAVSEPGFQSLSPAMVNAALRVLGLRTWLHDSVYYPSRLVEGDAVYAANGYGLCINYRDRFQCADEFANSPAPTVFVVSYHRNLLYTSIMDYATSEAFPYVSRLEAQLVDYELGLDNLLENDQDQTAFWGRLRSQLQILPRESEYTITDILLAGESVTHPRFLASLRESMSEISLGPATAKIQLAIDPTFAAARGAALYARRRQEVPSDCYEKSECEEVRLRERLHTSTPEELR
;
A
#
# COMPACT_ATOMS: atom_id res chain seq x y z
N MET A 1 28.42 -55.08 -25.62
CA MET A 1 27.67 -55.31 -24.36
C MET A 1 27.43 -53.97 -23.65
N THR A 2 26.83 -52.99 -24.35
CA THR A 2 26.80 -51.57 -23.91
C THR A 2 25.61 -50.78 -24.51
N MET A 3 24.54 -51.46 -24.91
CA MET A 3 23.36 -50.79 -25.54
C MET A 3 22.00 -51.24 -24.98
N ARG A 4 21.98 -52.11 -23.96
CA ARG A 4 20.74 -52.57 -23.31
C ARG A 4 20.45 -51.95 -21.94
N LEU A 5 21.40 -51.19 -21.37
CA LEU A 5 21.23 -50.55 -20.06
C LEU A 5 20.65 -49.12 -20.13
N LEU A 6 20.75 -48.43 -21.29
CA LEU A 6 20.18 -47.08 -21.43
C LEU A 6 18.66 -47.07 -21.64
N TRP A 7 18.06 -48.15 -22.14
CA TRP A 7 16.62 -48.19 -22.42
C TRP A 7 15.76 -48.41 -21.16
N TRP A 8 16.34 -48.96 -20.09
CA TRP A 8 15.64 -49.11 -18.81
C TRP A 8 15.62 -47.82 -17.98
N MET A 9 16.61 -46.93 -18.15
CA MET A 9 16.66 -45.66 -17.40
C MET A 9 15.68 -44.61 -17.94
N CYS A 10 15.41 -44.56 -19.24
CA CYS A 10 14.44 -43.61 -19.80
C CYS A 10 12.97 -44.01 -19.55
N SER A 11 12.68 -45.26 -19.21
CA SER A 11 11.32 -45.70 -18.90
C SER A 11 10.96 -45.42 -17.44
N LEU A 12 11.94 -45.38 -16.53
CA LEU A 12 11.70 -45.01 -15.12
C LEU A 12 11.49 -43.49 -14.94
N THR A 13 12.13 -42.65 -15.76
CA THR A 13 11.95 -41.19 -15.70
C THR A 13 10.61 -40.72 -16.26
N HIS A 14 9.91 -41.53 -17.05
CA HIS A 14 8.55 -41.22 -17.49
C HIS A 14 7.46 -41.78 -16.57
N PHE A 15 7.76 -42.74 -15.70
CA PHE A 15 6.78 -43.29 -14.75
C PHE A 15 6.71 -42.53 -13.42
N VAL A 16 7.70 -41.68 -13.10
CA VAL A 16 7.65 -40.82 -11.90
C VAL A 16 6.93 -39.49 -12.16
N SER A 17 6.69 -39.11 -13.41
CA SER A 17 6.01 -37.85 -13.76
C SER A 17 4.49 -37.94 -13.90
N LEU A 18 3.87 -39.03 -13.44
CA LEU A 18 2.42 -39.25 -13.45
C LEU A 18 1.89 -39.60 -12.05
N VAL A 19 2.67 -39.34 -11.00
CA VAL A 19 2.05 -39.01 -9.71
C VAL A 19 1.59 -37.58 -9.86
N SER A 20 0.27 -37.43 -9.99
CA SER A 20 -0.46 -36.18 -9.77
C SER A 20 0.26 -35.34 -8.71
N ALA A 21 0.95 -34.31 -9.17
CA ALA A 21 1.26 -33.16 -8.35
C ALA A 21 -0.06 -32.40 -8.12
N ASP A 22 -1.00 -33.04 -7.41
CA ASP A 22 -1.66 -32.37 -6.30
C ASP A 22 -0.56 -32.16 -5.27
N SER A 23 0.35 -31.22 -5.54
CA SER A 23 0.99 -30.53 -4.44
C SER A 23 -0.11 -29.67 -3.84
N ASP A 24 -0.98 -30.30 -3.05
CA ASP A 24 -1.56 -29.64 -1.90
C ASP A 24 -0.35 -28.97 -1.23
N CYS A 25 -0.23 -27.66 -1.42
CA CYS A 25 0.68 -26.86 -0.63
C CYS A 25 0.22 -27.09 0.80
N ILE A 26 0.87 -28.04 1.50
CA ILE A 26 0.47 -28.45 2.85
C ILE A 26 0.62 -27.19 3.70
N GLY A 27 -0.51 -26.50 3.89
CA GLY A 27 -0.60 -25.39 4.80
C GLY A 27 -0.14 -25.88 6.16
N THR A 28 0.97 -25.34 6.64
CA THR A 28 1.43 -25.68 7.99
C THR A 28 0.45 -25.10 8.99
N TRP A 29 -0.06 -25.94 9.88
CA TRP A 29 -0.84 -25.47 11.02
C TRP A 29 0.05 -24.64 11.95
N CYS A 30 -0.50 -23.57 12.51
CA CYS A 30 0.22 -22.77 13.50
C CYS A 30 0.42 -23.59 14.78
N ASP A 31 1.63 -23.53 15.35
CA ASP A 31 1.92 -24.12 16.65
C ASP A 31 1.24 -23.36 17.80
N THR A 32 0.98 -22.07 17.60
CA THR A 32 0.36 -21.18 18.58
C THR A 32 -0.73 -20.33 17.92
N CYS A 33 -1.74 -19.99 18.72
CA CYS A 33 -2.81 -19.08 18.29
C CYS A 33 -2.33 -17.63 18.41
N LEU A 34 -2.84 -16.76 17.53
CA LEU A 34 -2.70 -15.33 17.65
C LEU A 34 -3.33 -14.87 18.98
N PRO A 35 -2.57 -14.14 19.82
CA PRO A 35 -3.09 -13.68 21.10
C PRO A 35 -4.21 -12.66 20.88
N VAL A 36 -5.16 -12.61 21.82
CA VAL A 36 -6.28 -11.65 21.78
C VAL A 36 -5.81 -10.20 21.65
N THR A 37 -4.65 -9.87 22.22
CA THR A 37 -4.08 -8.52 22.16
C THR A 37 -3.67 -8.09 20.75
N ILE A 38 -3.32 -9.02 19.86
CA ILE A 38 -3.05 -8.73 18.45
C ILE A 38 -4.34 -8.81 17.66
N HIS A 39 -5.13 -9.86 17.89
CA HIS A 39 -6.36 -10.14 17.15
C HIS A 39 -7.42 -9.06 17.33
N ASP A 40 -7.56 -8.51 18.54
CA ASP A 40 -8.56 -7.48 18.84
C ASP A 40 -7.97 -6.05 18.80
N ALA A 41 -6.64 -5.90 18.64
CA ALA A 41 -6.01 -4.58 18.50
C ALA A 41 -6.50 -3.86 17.24
N PRO A 42 -6.68 -2.53 17.25
CA PRO A 42 -7.10 -1.76 16.08
C PRO A 42 -6.13 -1.89 14.91
N GLY A 43 -6.69 -1.94 13.70
CA GLY A 43 -5.95 -1.91 12.44
C GLY A 43 -5.64 -0.47 12.09
N VAL A 44 -4.37 -0.14 11.92
CA VAL A 44 -3.92 1.24 11.69
C VAL A 44 -3.32 1.33 10.29
N GLY A 45 -3.89 2.22 9.49
CA GLY A 45 -3.44 2.52 8.14
C GLY A 45 -2.98 3.95 8.04
N PHE A 46 -1.77 4.14 7.50
CA PHE A 46 -1.27 5.42 7.07
C PHE A 46 -1.24 5.47 5.55
N ASP A 47 -1.40 6.65 5.01
CA ASP A 47 -1.23 6.92 3.60
C ASP A 47 -0.28 8.10 3.43
N LEU A 48 0.71 7.93 2.56
CA LEU A 48 1.65 8.97 2.16
C LEU A 48 1.25 9.45 0.76
N THR A 49 0.65 10.64 0.68
CA THR A 49 0.42 11.31 -0.61
C THR A 49 1.60 12.22 -0.92
N PRO A 50 1.71 12.76 -2.16
CA PRO A 50 2.79 13.70 -2.48
C PRO A 50 2.74 15.01 -1.67
N LEU A 51 1.59 15.36 -1.06
CA LEU A 51 1.39 16.64 -0.38
C LEU A 51 1.17 16.54 1.14
N TYR A 52 0.69 15.39 1.63
CA TYR A 52 0.32 15.20 3.04
C TYR A 52 0.28 13.71 3.39
N GLY A 53 0.20 13.41 4.68
CA GLY A 53 -0.11 12.09 5.19
C GLY A 53 -1.52 12.01 5.76
N THR A 54 -2.19 10.86 5.66
CA THR A 54 -3.43 10.60 6.41
C THR A 54 -3.33 9.35 7.26
N ALA A 55 -4.14 9.30 8.31
CA ALA A 55 -4.22 8.17 9.24
C ALA A 55 -5.67 7.77 9.47
N VAL A 56 -5.94 6.46 9.41
CA VAL A 56 -7.24 5.85 9.69
C VAL A 56 -7.05 4.66 10.62
N VAL A 57 -8.01 4.47 11.51
CA VAL A 57 -8.10 3.34 12.43
C VAL A 57 -9.37 2.55 12.16
N ILE A 58 -9.25 1.22 12.09
CA ILE A 58 -10.37 0.28 12.03
C ILE A 58 -10.33 -0.61 13.27
N TYR A 59 -11.31 -0.43 14.15
CA TYR A 59 -11.46 -1.23 15.36
C TYR A 59 -11.96 -2.64 15.04
N TYR A 60 -11.74 -3.58 15.96
CA TYR A 60 -12.19 -4.97 15.81
C TYR A 60 -13.72 -5.09 15.61
N ASN A 61 -14.50 -4.17 16.17
CA ASN A 61 -15.95 -4.10 15.97
C ASN A 61 -16.38 -3.55 14.59
N GLY A 62 -15.43 -3.25 13.69
CA GLY A 62 -15.67 -2.68 12.36
C GLY A 62 -15.83 -1.16 12.33
N THR A 63 -15.75 -0.47 13.49
CA THR A 63 -15.82 1.01 13.52
C THR A 63 -14.59 1.59 12.83
N VAL A 64 -14.82 2.52 11.91
CA VAL A 64 -13.78 3.23 11.18
C VAL A 64 -13.69 4.65 11.72
N VAL A 65 -12.47 5.10 12.05
CA VAL A 65 -12.20 6.46 12.52
C VAL A 65 -11.09 7.07 11.67
N GLU A 66 -11.43 8.17 10.99
CA GLU A 66 -10.48 9.04 10.31
C GLU A 66 -9.78 9.90 11.36
N VAL A 67 -8.48 9.70 11.55
CA VAL A 67 -7.76 10.22 12.72
C VAL A 67 -7.18 11.59 12.43
N ALA A 68 -6.37 11.69 11.38
CA ALA A 68 -5.59 12.88 11.11
C ALA A 68 -5.21 12.99 9.64
N LYS A 69 -5.14 14.23 9.18
CA LYS A 69 -4.49 14.64 7.95
C LYS A 69 -3.38 15.61 8.32
N ILE A 70 -2.14 15.24 8.04
CA ILE A 70 -0.95 16.01 8.39
C ILE A 70 -0.32 16.55 7.11
N PRO A 71 -0.27 17.88 6.90
CA PRO A 71 0.38 18.45 5.73
C PRO A 71 1.88 18.12 5.73
N GLY A 72 2.43 17.85 4.55
CA GLY A 72 3.87 17.69 4.40
C GLY A 72 4.61 18.99 4.68
N ASN A 73 5.72 18.92 5.40
CA ASN A 73 6.64 20.05 5.54
C ASN A 73 7.33 20.35 4.19
N PRO A 74 7.95 21.53 4.01
CA PRO A 74 8.59 21.89 2.74
C PRO A 74 9.61 20.84 2.24
N GLU A 75 10.37 20.23 3.16
CA GLU A 75 11.34 19.19 2.85
C GLU A 75 10.68 17.92 2.29
N TYR A 76 9.53 17.52 2.85
CA TYR A 76 8.71 16.40 2.36
C TYR A 76 8.14 16.70 0.98
N LEU A 77 7.61 17.90 0.78
CA LEU A 77 7.05 18.31 -0.51
C LEU A 77 8.14 18.31 -1.60
N GLU A 78 9.33 18.85 -1.30
CA GLU A 78 10.47 18.82 -2.23
C GLU A 78 10.92 17.37 -2.50
N LEU A 79 10.97 16.52 -1.47
CA LEU A 79 11.32 15.11 -1.62
C LEU A 79 10.33 14.39 -2.53
N MET A 80 9.03 14.52 -2.30
CA MET A 80 8.00 13.85 -3.10
C MET A 80 7.99 14.34 -4.55
N ALA A 81 8.18 15.65 -4.79
CA ALA A 81 8.33 16.20 -6.14
C ALA A 81 9.56 15.63 -6.86
N ARG A 82 10.69 15.49 -6.15
CA ARG A 82 11.90 14.86 -6.69
C ARG A 82 11.68 13.38 -6.98
N LEU A 83 11.02 12.63 -6.10
CA LEU A 83 10.77 11.20 -6.28
C LEU A 83 9.79 10.92 -7.44
N ALA A 84 8.81 11.79 -7.65
CA ALA A 84 7.85 11.69 -8.76
C ALA A 84 8.52 11.84 -10.15
N THR A 85 9.56 12.67 -10.24
CA THR A 85 10.24 12.99 -11.51
C THR A 85 11.52 12.19 -11.74
N SER A 86 12.04 11.54 -10.70
CA SER A 86 13.27 10.75 -10.79
C SER A 86 12.99 9.45 -11.52
N GLN A 87 13.77 9.20 -12.58
CA GLN A 87 13.81 7.88 -13.23
C GLN A 87 14.23 6.81 -12.21
N PRO A 88 13.71 5.57 -12.33
CA PRO A 88 14.19 4.47 -11.51
C PRO A 88 15.71 4.40 -11.69
N VAL A 89 16.45 4.48 -10.59
CA VAL A 89 17.88 4.19 -10.65
C VAL A 89 17.98 2.74 -11.09
N LEU A 90 18.27 2.53 -12.38
CA LEU A 90 18.61 1.23 -12.92
C LEU A 90 19.81 0.75 -12.09
N GLN A 91 19.55 -0.10 -11.09
CA GLN A 91 20.59 -0.66 -10.23
C GLN A 91 21.37 -1.71 -11.03
N SER A 92 22.09 -1.24 -12.06
CA SER A 92 22.93 -2.00 -12.98
C SER A 92 24.16 -2.62 -12.30
N THR A 93 24.26 -2.58 -10.98
CA THR A 93 25.34 -3.21 -10.20
C THR A 93 24.83 -3.98 -8.97
N ARG A 94 23.52 -4.21 -8.81
CA ARG A 94 22.94 -4.82 -7.60
C ARG A 94 22.27 -6.19 -7.79
N ASN A 95 22.54 -6.86 -8.92
CA ASN A 95 22.13 -8.26 -9.13
C ASN A 95 22.80 -9.25 -8.16
N PHE A 96 23.78 -8.83 -7.35
CA PHE A 96 24.40 -9.68 -6.32
C PHE A 96 23.69 -9.61 -4.95
N MET A 97 22.82 -8.62 -4.70
CA MET A 97 22.23 -8.41 -3.36
C MET A 97 20.81 -8.96 -3.22
N HIS A 98 20.11 -9.26 -4.33
CA HIS A 98 18.79 -9.89 -4.28
C HIS A 98 18.83 -11.40 -3.99
N GLU A 99 20.01 -12.03 -4.08
CA GLU A 99 20.23 -13.43 -3.68
C GLU A 99 20.66 -13.60 -2.21
N LEU A 100 20.89 -12.51 -1.48
CA LEU A 100 21.24 -12.61 -0.07
C LEU A 100 19.95 -12.76 0.76
N PRO A 101 19.84 -13.81 1.59
CA PRO A 101 18.75 -13.95 2.55
C PRO A 101 18.54 -12.67 3.38
N SER A 102 17.29 -12.35 3.69
CA SER A 102 16.89 -11.15 4.45
C SER A 102 17.69 -10.92 5.73
N TYR A 103 18.11 -11.98 6.42
CA TYR A 103 18.95 -11.91 7.62
C TYR A 103 20.39 -11.38 7.37
N ILE A 104 20.93 -11.49 6.14
CA ILE A 104 22.26 -10.96 5.79
C ILE A 104 22.20 -9.46 5.52
N VAL A 105 21.12 -8.99 4.90
CA VAL A 105 20.83 -7.54 4.76
C VAL A 105 20.61 -6.92 6.14
N GLU A 106 19.96 -7.66 7.04
CA GLU A 106 19.79 -7.29 8.46
C GLU A 106 21.12 -7.19 9.22
N TYR A 107 22.12 -8.02 8.88
CA TYR A 107 23.47 -7.96 9.44
C TYR A 107 24.35 -6.85 8.83
N LEU A 108 24.16 -6.52 7.55
CA LEU A 108 24.95 -5.50 6.84
C LEU A 108 24.45 -4.06 7.08
N PHE A 109 23.19 -3.90 7.47
CA PHE A 109 22.59 -2.61 7.82
C PHE A 109 22.08 -2.64 9.27
N PRO A 110 22.98 -2.54 10.27
CA PRO A 110 22.58 -2.52 11.67
C PRO A 110 21.62 -1.37 11.97
N SER A 111 20.59 -1.65 12.79
CA SER A 111 19.63 -0.71 13.38
C SER A 111 20.26 0.64 13.77
N VAL A 112 19.82 1.75 13.18
CA VAL A 112 18.77 2.67 13.66
C VAL A 112 18.95 3.12 15.13
N SER A 113 20.10 3.73 15.41
CA SER A 113 20.36 4.88 16.30
C SER A 113 21.88 4.93 16.52
N SER A 114 22.64 4.98 15.43
CA SER A 114 24.09 4.90 15.55
C SER A 114 24.62 6.27 15.96
N PRO A 115 25.46 6.37 17.01
CA PRO A 115 26.33 7.53 17.25
C PRO A 115 27.04 8.00 15.97
N TRP A 116 27.20 7.13 14.98
CA TRP A 116 27.69 7.43 13.64
C TRP A 116 26.83 8.45 12.86
N ARG A 117 25.49 8.44 12.96
CA ARG A 117 24.60 9.34 12.19
C ARG A 117 24.61 10.75 12.78
N ASP A 118 24.57 10.85 14.11
CA ASP A 118 24.76 12.10 14.84
C ASP A 118 26.18 12.64 14.65
N TRP A 119 27.18 11.75 14.64
CA TRP A 119 28.56 12.09 14.30
C TRP A 119 28.70 12.55 12.83
N TRP A 120 27.99 11.95 11.87
CA TRP A 120 27.99 12.36 10.47
C TRP A 120 27.35 13.75 10.30
N ARG A 121 26.23 14.01 10.99
CA ARG A 121 25.59 15.34 11.03
C ARG A 121 26.51 16.36 11.67
N TRP A 122 27.12 16.03 12.80
CA TRP A 122 28.10 16.86 13.49
C TRP A 122 29.33 17.15 12.61
N MET A 123 29.85 16.15 11.87
CA MET A 123 30.94 16.32 10.91
C MET A 123 30.54 17.23 9.75
N ASN A 124 29.35 17.07 9.17
CA ASN A 124 28.87 17.94 8.10
C ASN A 124 28.65 19.38 8.55
N MET A 125 28.11 19.59 9.76
CA MET A 125 28.01 20.91 10.40
C MET A 125 29.39 21.53 10.56
N LYS A 126 30.37 20.76 11.03
CA LYS A 126 31.78 21.20 11.18
C LYS A 126 32.44 21.51 9.84
N LEU A 127 32.02 20.88 8.75
CA LEU A 127 32.56 21.05 7.40
C LEU A 127 31.80 22.10 6.56
N GLY A 128 30.80 22.78 7.13
CA GLY A 128 30.03 23.83 6.45
C GLY A 128 29.23 23.35 5.23
N ARG A 129 28.97 22.04 5.13
CA ARG A 129 28.19 21.46 4.04
C ARG A 129 26.69 21.59 4.35
N PRO A 130 25.85 22.01 3.40
CA PRO A 130 24.41 22.01 3.61
C PRO A 130 23.95 20.58 3.89
N ILE A 131 23.34 20.36 5.06
CA ILE A 131 22.77 19.08 5.43
C ILE A 131 21.49 18.92 4.61
N LYS A 132 21.57 18.27 3.46
CA LYS A 132 20.35 17.72 2.86
C LYS A 132 19.88 16.61 3.81
N ALA A 133 18.70 16.78 4.40
CA ALA A 133 18.10 15.75 5.22
C ALA A 133 17.99 14.46 4.39
N ASP A 134 18.27 13.33 5.03
CA ASP A 134 18.16 12.02 4.42
C ASP A 134 16.68 11.75 4.09
N SER A 135 16.36 11.17 2.93
CA SER A 135 14.97 10.90 2.53
C SER A 135 14.23 10.08 3.59
N VAL A 136 14.93 9.19 4.29
CA VAL A 136 14.38 8.39 5.41
C VAL A 136 13.97 9.28 6.59
N GLU A 137 14.76 10.31 6.92
CA GLU A 137 14.45 11.24 8.00
C GLU A 137 13.22 12.07 7.67
N ILE A 138 13.19 12.65 6.46
CA ILE A 138 12.07 13.48 6.00
C ILE A 138 10.75 12.70 6.04
N ILE A 139 10.75 11.44 5.58
CA ILE A 139 9.56 10.58 5.66
C ILE A 139 9.24 10.22 7.12
N SER A 140 10.25 9.99 7.97
CA SER A 140 10.02 9.67 9.37
C SER A 140 9.41 10.81 10.16
N ASP A 141 9.69 12.08 9.81
CA ASP A 141 9.10 13.24 10.47
C ASP A 141 7.58 13.28 10.26
N LEU A 142 7.12 13.11 9.02
CA LEU A 142 5.68 13.05 8.72
C LEU A 142 5.01 11.83 9.39
N LEU A 143 5.66 10.66 9.33
CA LEU A 143 5.16 9.46 9.99
C LEU A 143 5.10 9.60 11.52
N GLN A 144 6.02 10.37 12.12
CA GLN A 144 6.03 10.64 13.56
C GLN A 144 4.82 11.47 13.98
N GLU A 145 4.43 12.46 13.18
CA GLU A 145 3.21 13.25 13.43
C GLU A 145 1.95 12.39 13.30
N LEU A 146 1.86 11.54 12.28
CA LEU A 146 0.77 10.57 12.12
C LEU A 146 0.71 9.59 13.30
N LYS A 147 1.87 9.08 13.73
CA LYS A 147 1.99 8.21 14.92
C LYS A 147 1.45 8.90 16.16
N ILE A 148 1.91 10.11 16.47
CA ILE A 148 1.48 10.87 17.66
C ILE A 148 -0.03 11.11 17.64
N ALA A 149 -0.56 11.57 16.49
CA ALA A 149 -1.98 11.82 16.35
C ALA A 149 -2.81 10.55 16.55
N THR A 150 -2.32 9.42 16.03
CA THR A 150 -2.99 8.13 16.14
C THR A 150 -2.92 7.55 17.53
N GLU A 151 -1.75 7.50 18.17
CA GLU A 151 -1.57 7.05 19.56
C GLU A 151 -2.46 7.86 20.51
N LYS A 152 -2.58 9.17 20.27
CA LYS A 152 -3.51 10.03 21.02
C LYS A 152 -4.97 9.64 20.79
N ALA A 153 -5.37 9.31 19.56
CA ALA A 153 -6.74 8.92 19.24
C ALA A 153 -7.13 7.56 19.82
N ILE A 154 -6.21 6.58 19.80
CA ILE A 154 -6.46 5.22 20.33
C ILE A 154 -6.10 5.07 21.81
N SER A 155 -5.47 6.08 22.42
CA SER A 155 -5.01 6.08 23.82
C SER A 155 -4.08 4.91 24.19
N GLN A 156 -3.32 4.41 23.21
CA GLN A 156 -2.38 3.30 23.38
C GLN A 156 -1.20 3.48 22.42
N PRO A 157 0.00 2.95 22.75
CA PRO A 157 1.14 3.00 21.85
C PRO A 157 0.89 2.18 20.58
N LEU A 158 1.44 2.65 19.46
CA LEU A 158 1.40 1.95 18.19
C LEU A 158 2.60 0.99 18.06
N ASP A 159 2.30 -0.25 17.69
CA ASP A 159 3.32 -1.26 17.40
C ASP A 159 3.49 -1.50 15.90
N ARG A 160 2.38 -1.75 15.18
CA ARG A 160 2.38 -2.08 13.76
C ARG A 160 1.41 -1.21 12.97
N VAL A 161 1.81 -0.84 11.75
CA VAL A 161 0.98 -0.07 10.81
C VAL A 161 1.10 -0.64 9.39
N ALA A 162 0.09 -0.41 8.56
CA ALA A 162 0.21 -0.55 7.12
C ALA A 162 0.34 0.84 6.51
N VAL A 163 1.22 1.00 5.53
CA VAL A 163 1.46 2.31 4.88
C VAL A 163 1.22 2.18 3.39
N SER A 164 0.24 2.90 2.86
CA SER A 164 0.11 3.12 1.41
C SER A 164 0.97 4.30 0.96
N GLU A 165 1.39 4.25 -0.30
CA GLU A 165 2.27 5.26 -0.89
C GLU A 165 1.89 5.54 -2.36
N PRO A 166 2.33 6.66 -2.96
CA PRO A 166 1.79 7.14 -4.24
C PRO A 166 2.33 6.33 -5.44
N GLY A 167 3.10 5.26 -5.23
CA GLY A 167 3.53 4.37 -6.31
C GLY A 167 4.77 4.82 -7.07
N PHE A 168 5.37 5.96 -6.72
CA PHE A 168 6.59 6.47 -7.36
C PHE A 168 7.69 5.41 -7.39
N GLN A 169 8.26 5.13 -8.56
CA GLN A 169 9.28 4.08 -8.71
C GLN A 169 10.55 4.37 -7.87
N SER A 170 10.84 5.66 -7.64
CA SER A 170 11.98 6.09 -6.83
C SER A 170 11.73 5.99 -5.31
N LEU A 171 10.48 5.84 -4.88
CA LEU A 171 10.14 5.59 -3.48
C LEU A 171 10.14 4.07 -3.21
N SER A 172 11.27 3.56 -2.72
CA SER A 172 11.40 2.13 -2.45
C SER A 172 10.69 1.74 -1.15
N PRO A 173 10.08 0.54 -1.05
CA PRO A 173 9.49 0.02 0.20
C PRO A 173 10.50 -0.02 1.35
N ALA A 174 11.78 -0.29 1.04
CA ALA A 174 12.86 -0.26 2.02
C ALA A 174 13.06 1.10 2.69
N MET A 175 12.79 2.20 1.97
CA MET A 175 12.89 3.57 2.50
C MET A 175 11.78 3.84 3.51
N VAL A 176 10.53 3.48 3.18
CA VAL A 176 9.38 3.62 4.10
C VAL A 176 9.57 2.74 5.34
N ASN A 177 10.01 1.48 5.16
CA ASN A 177 10.29 0.59 6.29
C ASN A 177 11.47 1.07 7.15
N ALA A 178 12.49 1.71 6.55
CA ALA A 178 13.55 2.35 7.32
C ALA A 178 13.02 3.53 8.16
N ALA A 179 12.12 4.34 7.60
CA ALA A 179 11.50 5.46 8.31
C ALA A 179 10.63 4.96 9.48
N LEU A 180 9.82 3.92 9.28
CA LEU A 180 9.05 3.28 10.36
C LEU A 180 9.94 2.76 11.48
N ARG A 181 11.06 2.11 11.15
CA ARG A 181 12.01 1.60 12.16
C ARG A 181 12.63 2.71 13.02
N VAL A 182 12.88 3.91 12.47
CA VAL A 182 13.34 5.07 13.25
C VAL A 182 12.35 5.42 14.36
N LEU A 183 11.06 5.21 14.10
CA LEU A 183 9.98 5.51 15.04
C LEU A 183 9.63 4.33 15.96
N GLY A 184 10.37 3.22 15.87
CA GLY A 184 10.04 1.97 16.56
C GLY A 184 8.74 1.32 16.07
N LEU A 185 8.26 1.67 14.88
CA LEU A 185 7.08 1.05 14.26
C LEU A 185 7.49 -0.14 13.40
N ARG A 186 6.68 -1.19 13.42
CA ARG A 186 6.77 -2.33 12.51
C ARG A 186 5.72 -2.20 11.40
N THR A 187 5.95 -2.88 10.29
CA THR A 187 5.02 -2.88 9.15
C THR A 187 4.22 -4.19 9.08
N TRP A 188 2.98 -4.11 8.61
CA TRP A 188 2.17 -5.27 8.20
C TRP A 188 2.45 -5.71 6.75
N LEU A 189 3.25 -4.93 6.01
CA LEU A 189 3.67 -5.24 4.65
C LEU A 189 4.97 -6.04 4.67
N HIS A 190 5.15 -6.93 3.70
CA HIS A 190 6.35 -7.76 3.56
C HIS A 190 6.68 -8.63 4.79
N ASP A 191 5.67 -9.08 5.54
CA ASP A 191 5.84 -10.00 6.66
C ASP A 191 5.79 -11.49 6.23
N SER A 192 5.42 -11.75 4.98
CA SER A 192 5.48 -13.05 4.31
C SER A 192 5.69 -12.88 2.80
N VAL A 193 6.16 -13.94 2.12
CA VAL A 193 6.22 -14.06 0.65
C VAL A 193 4.85 -14.05 -0.01
N TYR A 194 3.81 -14.17 0.80
CA TYR A 194 2.42 -14.32 0.39
C TYR A 194 1.70 -12.97 0.32
N TYR A 195 2.13 -11.98 1.10
CA TYR A 195 1.46 -10.70 1.24
C TYR A 195 2.20 -9.58 0.49
N PRO A 196 1.51 -8.47 0.15
CA PRO A 196 2.13 -7.36 -0.55
C PRO A 196 3.40 -6.87 0.16
N SER A 197 4.46 -6.74 -0.62
CA SER A 197 5.70 -6.09 -0.17
C SER A 197 5.62 -4.56 -0.17
N ARG A 198 4.63 -4.04 -0.90
CA ARG A 198 4.33 -2.63 -1.12
C ARG A 198 2.82 -2.49 -1.23
N LEU A 199 2.26 -1.42 -0.67
CA LEU A 199 0.87 -1.07 -0.87
C LEU A 199 0.81 0.28 -1.59
N VAL A 200 0.34 0.28 -2.84
CA VAL A 200 0.21 1.52 -3.61
C VAL A 200 -1.15 2.17 -3.27
N GLU A 201 -1.22 3.50 -3.34
CA GLU A 201 -2.44 4.29 -3.08
C GLU A 201 -3.64 3.72 -3.85
N GLY A 202 -3.45 3.35 -5.12
CA GLY A 202 -4.50 2.74 -5.94
C GLY A 202 -5.08 1.43 -5.39
N ASP A 203 -4.22 0.51 -4.90
CA ASP A 203 -4.63 -0.76 -4.28
C ASP A 203 -5.46 -0.50 -3.02
N ALA A 204 -4.98 0.44 -2.21
CA ALA A 204 -5.63 0.79 -0.96
C ALA A 204 -6.99 1.47 -1.21
N VAL A 205 -7.07 2.39 -2.19
CA VAL A 205 -8.34 3.04 -2.59
C VAL A 205 -9.31 2.00 -3.16
N TYR A 206 -8.83 1.03 -3.95
CA TYR A 206 -9.64 -0.06 -4.49
C TYR A 206 -10.24 -0.91 -3.38
N ALA A 207 -9.42 -1.33 -2.39
CA ALA A 207 -9.89 -2.04 -1.20
C ALA A 207 -10.91 -1.22 -0.38
N ALA A 208 -10.66 0.07 -0.19
CA ALA A 208 -11.49 0.93 0.64
C ALA A 208 -12.90 1.15 0.05
N ASN A 209 -13.03 1.09 -1.28
CA ASN A 209 -14.31 1.11 -1.98
C ASN A 209 -15.01 -0.28 -2.01
N GLY A 210 -14.45 -1.29 -1.32
CA GLY A 210 -15.05 -2.61 -1.17
C GLY A 210 -14.72 -3.60 -2.29
N TYR A 211 -13.80 -3.24 -3.19
CA TYR A 211 -13.41 -4.11 -4.29
C TYR A 211 -12.23 -5.01 -3.93
N GLY A 212 -12.12 -6.15 -4.62
CA GLY A 212 -11.01 -7.09 -4.45
C GLY A 212 -10.85 -7.66 -3.04
N LEU A 213 -11.92 -7.60 -2.23
CA LEU A 213 -11.97 -8.12 -0.88
C LEU A 213 -12.62 -9.50 -0.88
N CYS A 214 -11.83 -10.55 -0.65
CA CYS A 214 -12.38 -11.89 -0.50
C CYS A 214 -13.19 -12.04 0.80
N ILE A 215 -14.16 -12.95 0.76
CA ILE A 215 -15.01 -13.36 1.88
C ILE A 215 -14.21 -14.24 2.83
N ASN A 216 -13.51 -15.24 2.29
CA ASN A 216 -12.73 -16.20 3.07
C ASN A 216 -11.27 -15.78 3.24
N TYR A 217 -11.01 -14.50 3.57
CA TYR A 217 -9.63 -13.96 3.68
C TYR A 217 -8.76 -14.64 4.75
N ARG A 218 -9.36 -15.41 5.67
CA ARG A 218 -8.64 -16.22 6.66
C ARG A 218 -7.97 -17.45 6.04
N ASP A 219 -8.49 -17.92 4.90
CA ASP A 219 -7.85 -18.92 4.07
C ASP A 219 -7.38 -18.27 2.77
N ARG A 220 -6.07 -18.09 2.68
CA ARG A 220 -5.40 -17.49 1.53
C ARG A 220 -5.78 -18.16 0.21
N PHE A 221 -5.82 -19.50 0.16
CA PHE A 221 -6.05 -20.19 -1.11
C PHE A 221 -7.49 -20.03 -1.55
N GLN A 222 -8.45 -20.15 -0.62
CA GLN A 222 -9.85 -19.85 -0.93
C GLN A 222 -10.02 -18.39 -1.36
N CYS A 223 -9.33 -17.46 -0.71
CA CYS A 223 -9.34 -16.04 -1.10
C CYS A 223 -8.83 -15.83 -2.53
N ALA A 224 -7.76 -16.51 -2.94
CA ALA A 224 -7.24 -16.44 -4.31
C ALA A 224 -8.18 -17.12 -5.32
N ASP A 225 -8.75 -18.27 -4.96
CA ASP A 225 -9.68 -19.03 -5.79
C ASP A 225 -11.00 -18.27 -6.05
N GLU A 226 -11.45 -17.45 -5.09
CA GLU A 226 -12.61 -16.56 -5.25
C GLU A 226 -12.47 -15.64 -6.47
N PHE A 227 -11.24 -15.28 -6.86
CA PHE A 227 -10.98 -14.39 -7.98
C PHE A 227 -10.44 -15.07 -9.24
N ALA A 228 -10.12 -16.37 -9.20
CA ALA A 228 -9.53 -17.08 -10.33
C ALA A 228 -10.34 -17.00 -11.63
N ASN A 229 -11.66 -16.82 -11.52
CA ASN A 229 -12.58 -16.68 -12.66
C ASN A 229 -13.13 -15.26 -12.85
N SER A 230 -12.68 -14.29 -12.05
CA SER A 230 -13.13 -12.90 -12.16
C SER A 230 -12.39 -12.19 -13.30
N PRO A 231 -13.08 -11.38 -14.13
CA PRO A 231 -12.41 -10.59 -15.15
C PRO A 231 -11.47 -9.58 -14.49
N ALA A 232 -10.22 -9.54 -14.92
CA ALA A 232 -9.21 -8.60 -14.40
C ALA A 232 -9.67 -7.15 -14.67
N PRO A 233 -9.92 -6.34 -13.63
CA PRO A 233 -10.31 -4.96 -13.81
C PRO A 233 -9.08 -4.08 -14.07
N THR A 234 -9.24 -3.13 -14.99
CA THR A 234 -8.29 -2.04 -15.21
C THR A 234 -8.87 -0.78 -14.59
N VAL A 235 -8.22 -0.25 -13.56
CA VAL A 235 -8.76 0.83 -12.74
C VAL A 235 -7.99 2.11 -12.97
N PHE A 236 -8.70 3.17 -13.31
CA PHE A 236 -8.14 4.51 -13.40
C PHE A 236 -8.33 5.24 -12.07
N VAL A 237 -7.23 5.48 -11.37
CA VAL A 237 -7.23 6.19 -10.09
C VAL A 237 -6.90 7.66 -10.35
N VAL A 238 -7.76 8.54 -9.84
CA VAL A 238 -7.64 9.99 -10.01
C VAL A 238 -7.58 10.63 -8.64
N SER A 239 -6.39 11.10 -8.27
CA SER A 239 -6.11 11.81 -7.03
C SER A 239 -6.01 13.30 -7.30
N TYR A 240 -6.97 14.07 -6.78
CA TYR A 240 -7.03 15.52 -7.02
C TYR A 240 -6.87 16.29 -5.71
N HIS A 241 -5.87 17.17 -5.68
CA HIS A 241 -5.48 17.93 -4.49
C HIS A 241 -5.38 19.43 -4.78
N ARG A 242 -5.07 20.20 -3.73
CA ARG A 242 -4.93 21.65 -3.81
C ARG A 242 -3.86 22.11 -4.78
N ASN A 243 -2.70 21.45 -4.82
CA ASN A 243 -1.56 21.88 -5.64
C ASN A 243 -1.09 20.78 -6.61
N LEU A 244 -1.93 19.77 -6.88
CA LEU A 244 -1.52 18.61 -7.66
C LEU A 244 -2.71 17.87 -8.28
N LEU A 245 -2.55 17.48 -9.55
CA LEU A 245 -3.26 16.35 -10.14
C LEU A 245 -2.33 15.15 -10.21
N TYR A 246 -2.75 14.04 -9.63
CA TYR A 246 -2.07 12.75 -9.70
C TYR A 246 -3.05 11.72 -10.29
N THR A 247 -2.62 11.00 -11.32
CA THR A 247 -3.41 9.92 -11.92
C THR A 247 -2.57 8.66 -12.13
N SER A 248 -3.22 7.50 -12.09
CA SER A 248 -2.58 6.21 -12.34
C SER A 248 -3.54 5.18 -12.93
N ILE A 249 -2.96 4.22 -13.66
CA ILE A 249 -3.66 3.03 -14.15
C ILE A 249 -3.14 1.82 -13.38
N MET A 250 -4.06 1.11 -12.75
CA MET A 250 -3.81 -0.12 -11.99
C MET A 250 -4.37 -1.32 -12.76
N ASP A 251 -3.53 -2.34 -12.97
CA ASP A 251 -3.92 -3.62 -13.58
C ASP A 251 -4.07 -4.70 -12.49
N TYR A 252 -5.29 -5.10 -12.18
CA TYR A 252 -5.54 -6.16 -11.20
C TYR A 252 -5.69 -7.50 -11.89
N ALA A 253 -4.56 -8.11 -12.25
CA ALA A 253 -4.52 -9.41 -12.92
C ALA A 253 -5.36 -10.50 -12.24
N THR A 254 -5.47 -10.46 -10.91
CA THR A 254 -6.27 -11.41 -10.11
C THR A 254 -7.49 -10.76 -9.46
N SER A 255 -7.89 -9.53 -9.82
CA SER A 255 -8.99 -8.77 -9.18
C SER A 255 -8.86 -8.53 -7.66
N GLU A 256 -7.85 -9.11 -7.00
CA GLU A 256 -7.55 -8.96 -5.58
C GLU A 256 -7.06 -7.55 -5.27
N ALA A 257 -7.50 -6.97 -4.15
CA ALA A 257 -7.07 -5.63 -3.74
C ALA A 257 -5.70 -5.61 -3.07
N PHE A 258 -5.23 -6.76 -2.57
CA PHE A 258 -3.95 -6.88 -1.88
C PHE A 258 -3.07 -7.96 -2.53
N PRO A 259 -2.77 -7.83 -3.83
CA PRO A 259 -1.96 -8.83 -4.51
C PRO A 259 -0.53 -8.82 -3.95
N TYR A 260 0.18 -9.95 -4.07
CA TYR A 260 1.60 -10.02 -3.72
C TYR A 260 2.44 -8.98 -4.51
N VAL A 261 2.09 -8.77 -5.78
CA VAL A 261 2.70 -7.78 -6.66
C VAL A 261 1.64 -6.82 -7.18
N SER A 262 1.71 -5.56 -6.74
CA SER A 262 0.94 -4.46 -7.33
C SER A 262 1.44 -4.16 -8.74
N ARG A 263 0.53 -4.00 -9.70
CA ARG A 263 0.85 -3.61 -11.07
C ARG A 263 0.37 -2.20 -11.36
N LEU A 264 1.25 -1.25 -11.07
CA LEU A 264 1.10 0.13 -11.52
C LEU A 264 1.60 0.20 -12.97
N GLU A 265 0.67 0.25 -13.93
CA GLU A 265 0.97 0.25 -15.36
C GLU A 265 1.52 1.61 -15.81
N ALA A 266 0.82 2.67 -15.43
CA ALA A 266 1.17 4.03 -15.79
C ALA A 266 0.80 5.01 -14.68
N GLN A 267 1.54 6.11 -14.60
CA GLN A 267 1.34 7.17 -13.62
C GLN A 267 1.69 8.52 -14.24
N LEU A 268 0.91 9.54 -13.88
CA LEU A 268 1.13 10.92 -14.27
C LEU A 268 0.94 11.84 -13.07
N VAL A 269 1.81 12.84 -12.95
CA VAL A 269 1.86 13.79 -11.84
C VAL A 269 2.04 15.19 -12.43
N ASP A 270 1.10 16.10 -12.19
CA ASP A 270 1.15 17.49 -12.66
C ASP A 270 0.86 18.47 -11.51
N TYR A 271 1.91 19.12 -11.00
CA TYR A 271 1.86 20.12 -9.92
C TYR A 271 1.23 21.46 -10.35
N GLU A 272 1.07 21.69 -11.65
CA GLU A 272 0.46 22.93 -12.17
C GLU A 272 -1.06 22.82 -12.26
N LEU A 273 -1.63 21.62 -12.03
CA LEU A 273 -3.05 21.36 -12.15
C LEU A 273 -3.82 21.29 -10.83
N GLY A 274 -3.24 21.76 -9.72
CA GLY A 274 -3.96 21.83 -8.45
C GLY A 274 -5.16 22.79 -8.43
N LEU A 275 -6.10 22.56 -7.52
CA LEU A 275 -7.26 23.44 -7.29
C LEU A 275 -6.89 24.88 -6.92
N ASP A 276 -5.82 25.12 -6.16
CA ASP A 276 -5.41 26.45 -5.71
C ASP A 276 -4.93 27.32 -6.89
N ASN A 277 -4.33 26.71 -7.93
CA ASN A 277 -3.93 27.43 -9.15
C ASN A 277 -5.15 28.01 -9.91
N LEU A 278 -6.35 27.45 -9.69
CA LEU A 278 -7.59 28.01 -10.22
C LEU A 278 -7.94 29.34 -9.52
N LEU A 279 -7.67 29.44 -8.22
CA LEU A 279 -8.04 30.60 -7.39
C LEU A 279 -7.12 31.79 -7.63
N GLU A 280 -5.88 31.54 -8.04
CA GLU A 280 -4.89 32.59 -8.27
C GLU A 280 -5.03 33.26 -9.65
N ASN A 281 -5.56 32.56 -10.67
CA ASN A 281 -5.57 33.01 -12.06
C ASN A 281 -6.97 33.01 -12.70
N ASP A 282 -7.80 33.99 -12.34
CA ASP A 282 -9.17 34.14 -12.87
C ASP A 282 -9.23 34.35 -14.40
N GLN A 283 -8.19 34.91 -15.02
CA GLN A 283 -8.17 35.16 -16.46
C GLN A 283 -7.90 33.91 -17.31
N ASP A 284 -7.31 32.86 -16.73
CA ASP A 284 -6.87 31.65 -17.45
C ASP A 284 -7.69 30.39 -17.14
N GLN A 285 -8.85 30.54 -16.50
CA GLN A 285 -9.67 29.38 -16.12
C GLN A 285 -9.98 28.46 -17.31
N THR A 286 -10.30 29.00 -18.49
CA THR A 286 -10.59 28.17 -19.69
C THR A 286 -9.36 27.36 -20.12
N ALA A 287 -8.18 27.97 -20.11
CA ALA A 287 -6.92 27.29 -20.44
C ALA A 287 -6.58 26.21 -19.40
N PHE A 288 -6.77 26.51 -18.12
CA PHE A 288 -6.59 25.58 -17.02
C PHE A 288 -7.48 24.34 -17.16
N TRP A 289 -8.80 24.51 -17.33
CA TRP A 289 -9.73 23.38 -17.50
C TRP A 289 -9.48 22.61 -18.79
N GLY A 290 -9.05 23.28 -19.86
CA GLY A 290 -8.62 22.62 -21.10
C GLY A 290 -7.40 21.72 -20.88
N ARG A 291 -6.39 22.21 -20.15
CA ARG A 291 -5.22 21.41 -19.79
C ARG A 291 -5.57 20.26 -18.85
N LEU A 292 -6.39 20.51 -17.82
CA LEU A 292 -6.86 19.47 -16.90
C LEU A 292 -7.56 18.34 -17.67
N ARG A 293 -8.49 18.68 -18.57
CA ARG A 293 -9.19 17.73 -19.44
C ARG A 293 -8.20 16.90 -20.26
N SER A 294 -7.25 17.58 -20.91
CA SER A 294 -6.21 16.90 -21.69
C SER A 294 -5.44 15.91 -20.83
N GLN A 295 -5.00 16.31 -19.63
CA GLN A 295 -4.21 15.46 -18.73
C GLN A 295 -5.01 14.25 -18.22
N LEU A 296 -6.29 14.44 -17.88
CA LEU A 296 -7.19 13.34 -17.50
C LEU A 296 -7.40 12.31 -18.61
N GLN A 297 -7.18 12.68 -19.88
CA GLN A 297 -7.38 11.80 -21.03
C GLN A 297 -6.12 11.07 -21.48
N ILE A 298 -4.91 11.47 -21.04
CA ILE A 298 -3.64 10.87 -21.51
C ILE A 298 -3.60 9.38 -21.19
N LEU A 299 -3.58 9.01 -19.89
CA LEU A 299 -3.45 7.61 -19.51
C LEU A 299 -4.60 6.74 -20.03
N PRO A 300 -5.88 7.17 -19.95
CA PRO A 300 -6.97 6.40 -20.54
C PRO A 300 -6.92 6.18 -22.04
N ARG A 301 -6.31 7.10 -22.82
CA ARG A 301 -6.15 6.93 -24.27
C ARG A 301 -4.97 6.05 -24.63
N GLU A 302 -3.94 6.07 -23.81
CA GLU A 302 -2.70 5.32 -24.02
C GLU A 302 -2.78 3.89 -23.46
N SER A 303 -3.72 3.61 -22.55
CA SER A 303 -3.90 2.27 -21.99
C SER A 303 -4.34 1.28 -23.07
N GLU A 304 -3.70 0.11 -23.07
CA GLU A 304 -4.06 -1.00 -23.97
C GLU A 304 -5.35 -1.70 -23.53
N TYR A 305 -5.76 -1.50 -22.27
CA TYR A 305 -6.91 -2.16 -21.65
C TYR A 305 -8.10 -1.22 -21.49
N THR A 306 -9.30 -1.79 -21.51
CA THR A 306 -10.52 -1.01 -21.26
C THR A 306 -10.64 -0.71 -19.78
N ILE A 307 -10.66 0.56 -19.41
CA ILE A 307 -10.90 0.98 -18.03
C ILE A 307 -12.30 0.54 -17.60
N THR A 308 -12.37 -0.23 -16.50
CA THR A 308 -13.61 -0.77 -15.93
C THR A 308 -14.15 0.08 -14.78
N ASP A 309 -13.26 0.75 -14.05
CA ASP A 309 -13.61 1.53 -12.87
C ASP A 309 -12.77 2.81 -12.79
N ILE A 310 -13.39 3.88 -12.28
CA ILE A 310 -12.69 5.12 -11.95
C ILE A 310 -12.83 5.35 -10.46
N LEU A 311 -11.70 5.34 -9.77
CA LEU A 311 -11.64 5.58 -8.34
C LEU A 311 -11.05 6.94 -8.04
N LEU A 312 -11.61 7.60 -7.03
CA LEU A 312 -11.28 8.97 -6.67
C LEU A 312 -10.55 8.99 -5.33
N ALA A 313 -9.51 9.81 -5.26
CA ALA A 313 -8.77 10.12 -4.05
C ALA A 313 -8.42 11.61 -3.99
N GLY A 314 -7.98 12.06 -2.82
CA GLY A 314 -7.55 13.44 -2.61
C GLY A 314 -8.66 14.40 -2.19
N GLU A 315 -8.27 15.41 -1.41
CA GLU A 315 -9.19 16.35 -0.74
C GLU A 315 -10.00 17.26 -1.68
N SER A 316 -9.54 17.46 -2.92
CA SER A 316 -10.15 18.40 -3.87
C SER A 316 -11.06 17.71 -4.89
N VAL A 317 -11.07 16.37 -4.92
CA VAL A 317 -11.77 15.58 -5.95
C VAL A 317 -13.29 15.73 -5.91
N THR A 318 -13.84 16.16 -4.77
CA THR A 318 -15.27 16.46 -4.60
C THR A 318 -15.69 17.79 -5.21
N HIS A 319 -14.75 18.59 -5.72
CA HIS A 319 -15.04 19.89 -6.32
C HIS A 319 -16.01 19.73 -7.53
N PRO A 320 -17.18 20.39 -7.55
CA PRO A 320 -18.22 20.11 -8.56
C PRO A 320 -17.75 20.29 -10.00
N ARG A 321 -16.94 21.33 -10.26
CA ARG A 321 -16.41 21.59 -11.60
C ARG A 321 -15.38 20.55 -12.04
N PHE A 322 -14.60 20.04 -11.08
CA PHE A 322 -13.65 18.95 -11.34
C PHE A 322 -14.40 17.67 -11.73
N LEU A 323 -15.41 17.27 -10.94
CA LEU A 323 -16.23 16.09 -11.25
C LEU A 323 -16.96 16.22 -12.60
N ALA A 324 -17.44 17.42 -12.93
CA ALA A 324 -18.04 17.69 -14.24
C ALA A 324 -17.02 17.51 -15.37
N SER A 325 -15.82 18.10 -15.23
CA SER A 325 -14.74 17.94 -16.20
C SER A 325 -14.28 16.50 -16.34
N LEU A 326 -14.16 15.75 -15.24
CA LEU A 326 -13.82 14.33 -15.29
C LEU A 326 -14.87 13.54 -16.06
N ARG A 327 -16.16 13.71 -15.75
CA ARG A 327 -17.25 13.03 -16.48
C ARG A 327 -17.24 13.35 -17.97
N GLU A 328 -17.05 14.62 -18.33
CA GLU A 328 -16.96 15.07 -19.71
C GLU A 328 -15.75 14.42 -20.41
N SER A 329 -14.56 14.49 -19.79
CA SER A 329 -13.33 13.87 -20.29
C SER A 329 -13.52 12.40 -20.61
N MET A 330 -14.15 11.65 -19.70
CA MET A 330 -14.36 10.20 -19.83
C MET A 330 -15.42 9.87 -20.89
N SER A 331 -16.43 10.72 -21.06
CA SER A 331 -17.45 10.57 -22.11
C SER A 331 -16.87 10.77 -23.52
N GLU A 332 -15.94 11.72 -23.68
CA GLU A 332 -15.30 12.04 -24.96
C GLU A 332 -14.43 10.89 -25.47
N ILE A 333 -13.72 10.20 -24.58
CA ILE A 333 -12.87 9.05 -24.94
C ILE A 333 -13.67 7.76 -25.16
N SER A 334 -15.00 7.85 -25.22
CA SER A 334 -15.89 6.72 -25.45
C SER A 334 -15.65 5.56 -24.49
N LEU A 335 -15.29 5.85 -23.24
CA LEU A 335 -15.35 4.88 -22.14
C LEU A 335 -16.79 4.43 -21.82
N GLY A 336 -17.76 4.65 -22.73
CA GLY A 336 -19.16 4.23 -22.69
C GLY A 336 -19.97 4.79 -21.52
N PRO A 337 -21.27 5.06 -21.67
CA PRO A 337 -22.14 5.39 -20.54
C PRO A 337 -22.31 4.23 -19.53
N ALA A 338 -21.73 3.05 -19.81
CA ALA A 338 -21.89 1.82 -19.03
C ALA A 338 -20.60 1.32 -18.33
N THR A 339 -19.43 1.93 -18.55
CA THR A 339 -18.16 1.19 -18.41
C THR A 339 -17.19 1.71 -17.36
N ALA A 340 -17.40 2.87 -16.73
CA ALA A 340 -16.62 3.26 -15.55
C ALA A 340 -17.49 3.94 -14.49
N LYS A 341 -17.70 3.27 -13.37
CA LYS A 341 -18.48 3.80 -12.24
C LYS A 341 -17.58 4.75 -11.44
N ILE A 342 -17.86 6.05 -11.49
CA ILE A 342 -17.25 7.01 -10.57
C ILE A 342 -17.85 6.79 -9.19
N GLN A 343 -17.04 6.35 -8.23
CA GLN A 343 -17.49 6.07 -6.87
C GLN A 343 -17.01 7.13 -5.86
N LEU A 344 -17.91 7.48 -4.95
CA LEU A 344 -17.73 8.45 -3.85
C LEU A 344 -18.37 7.89 -2.57
N ALA A 345 -18.16 6.60 -2.30
CA ALA A 345 -18.76 5.91 -1.15
C ALA A 345 -18.07 6.28 0.19
N ILE A 346 -16.85 6.78 0.12
CA ILE A 346 -15.97 7.10 1.24
C ILE A 346 -15.37 8.49 1.06
N ASP A 347 -14.89 9.13 2.13
CA ASP A 347 -14.13 10.38 2.00
C ASP A 347 -12.87 10.10 1.15
N PRO A 348 -12.74 10.70 -0.05
CA PRO A 348 -11.60 10.46 -0.92
C PRO A 348 -10.26 10.90 -0.31
N THR A 349 -10.29 11.81 0.67
CA THR A 349 -9.10 12.27 1.40
C THR A 349 -8.46 11.14 2.19
N PHE A 350 -9.29 10.25 2.75
CA PHE A 350 -8.87 9.16 3.64
C PHE A 350 -8.99 7.79 2.99
N ALA A 351 -9.38 7.72 1.71
CA ALA A 351 -9.66 6.47 1.02
C ALA A 351 -8.48 5.48 1.06
N ALA A 352 -7.28 5.95 0.73
CA ALA A 352 -6.08 5.12 0.77
C ALA A 352 -5.71 4.67 2.19
N ALA A 353 -5.68 5.59 3.16
CA ALA A 353 -5.39 5.24 4.56
C ALA A 353 -6.41 4.25 5.13
N ARG A 354 -7.69 4.37 4.73
CA ARG A 354 -8.74 3.42 5.08
C ARG A 354 -8.49 2.03 4.48
N GLY A 355 -8.04 1.95 3.23
CA GLY A 355 -7.61 0.71 2.59
C GLY A 355 -6.42 0.06 3.30
N ALA A 356 -5.41 0.86 3.67
CA ALA A 356 -4.28 0.40 4.46
C ALA A 356 -4.72 -0.09 5.85
N ALA A 357 -5.65 0.60 6.51
CA ALA A 357 -6.17 0.21 7.82
C ALA A 357 -6.98 -1.10 7.73
N LEU A 358 -7.71 -1.29 6.63
CA LEU A 358 -8.43 -2.52 6.33
C LEU A 358 -7.47 -3.69 6.11
N TYR A 359 -6.39 -3.47 5.36
CA TYR A 359 -5.32 -4.45 5.21
C TYR A 359 -4.73 -4.82 6.59
N ALA A 360 -4.35 -3.82 7.40
CA ALA A 360 -3.82 -4.04 8.74
C ALA A 360 -4.77 -4.86 9.64
N ARG A 361 -6.08 -4.52 9.65
CA ARG A 361 -7.11 -5.26 10.39
C ARG A 361 -7.19 -6.72 9.94
N ARG A 362 -7.20 -6.99 8.63
CA ARG A 362 -7.21 -8.37 8.10
C ARG A 362 -5.94 -9.13 8.51
N ARG A 363 -4.77 -8.48 8.48
CA ARG A 363 -3.50 -9.09 8.91
C ARG A 363 -3.42 -9.39 10.40
N GLN A 364 -4.18 -8.67 11.23
CA GLN A 364 -4.28 -8.97 12.66
C GLN A 364 -5.15 -10.19 12.98
N GLU A 365 -6.03 -10.59 12.05
CA GLU A 365 -6.91 -11.75 12.20
C GLU A 365 -6.36 -13.04 11.57
N VAL A 366 -5.24 -12.94 10.85
CA VAL A 366 -4.67 -14.06 10.09
C VAL A 366 -3.15 -14.10 10.28
N PRO A 367 -2.56 -15.22 10.72
CA PRO A 367 -1.11 -15.35 10.80
C PRO A 367 -0.44 -15.30 9.41
N SER A 368 0.85 -15.00 9.39
CA SER A 368 1.55 -14.70 8.13
C SER A 368 1.81 -15.95 7.27
N ASP A 369 2.15 -17.08 7.88
CA ASP A 369 2.70 -18.25 7.19
C ASP A 369 2.03 -19.58 7.58
N CYS A 370 0.93 -19.55 8.32
CA CYS A 370 0.30 -20.75 8.85
C CYS A 370 -1.23 -20.62 8.98
N TYR A 371 -1.89 -21.73 9.24
CA TYR A 371 -3.33 -21.80 9.49
C TYR A 371 -3.61 -21.95 10.98
N GLU A 372 -4.42 -21.05 11.54
CA GLU A 372 -4.95 -21.26 12.88
C GLU A 372 -5.91 -22.44 12.88
N LYS A 373 -5.82 -23.27 13.92
CA LYS A 373 -6.79 -24.32 14.15
C LYS A 373 -8.08 -23.74 14.72
N SER A 374 -9.19 -24.45 14.59
CA SER A 374 -10.50 -23.99 15.07
C SER A 374 -10.53 -23.75 16.59
N GLU A 375 -9.69 -24.45 17.36
CA GLU A 375 -9.60 -24.27 18.82
C GLU A 375 -9.03 -22.90 19.22
N CYS A 376 -8.39 -22.16 18.31
CA CYS A 376 -7.83 -20.85 18.61
C CYS A 376 -8.91 -19.82 19.00
N GLU A 377 -10.13 -19.94 18.48
CA GLU A 377 -11.22 -19.06 18.91
C GLU A 377 -11.64 -19.34 20.36
N GLU A 378 -11.65 -20.60 20.79
CA GLU A 378 -11.92 -20.93 22.19
C GLU A 378 -10.84 -20.40 23.13
N VAL A 379 -9.57 -20.46 22.70
CA VAL A 379 -8.44 -19.88 23.45
C VAL A 379 -8.64 -18.37 23.60
N ARG A 380 -8.93 -17.65 22.50
CA ARG A 380 -9.19 -16.21 22.55
C ARG A 380 -10.39 -15.85 23.42
N LEU A 381 -11.47 -16.63 23.37
CA LEU A 381 -12.63 -16.42 24.25
C LEU A 381 -12.26 -16.55 25.73
N ARG A 382 -11.42 -17.53 26.09
CA ARG A 382 -10.92 -17.67 27.47
C ARG A 382 -10.03 -16.49 27.86
N GLU A 383 -9.14 -16.05 26.97
CA GLU A 383 -8.28 -14.87 27.21
C GLU A 383 -9.10 -13.61 27.47
N ARG A 384 -10.14 -13.34 26.67
CA ARG A 384 -11.07 -12.20 26.87
C ARG A 384 -11.77 -12.22 28.22
N LEU A 385 -12.17 -13.40 28.70
CA LEU A 385 -12.78 -13.56 30.02
C LEU A 385 -11.78 -13.32 31.17
N HIS A 386 -10.50 -13.63 30.96
CA HIS A 386 -9.45 -13.41 31.97
C HIS A 386 -8.94 -11.97 32.00
N THR A 387 -9.00 -11.23 30.88
CA THR A 387 -8.64 -9.81 30.85
C THR A 387 -9.77 -8.90 31.33
N SER A 388 -11.03 -9.30 31.20
CA SER A 388 -12.19 -8.54 31.72
C SER A 388 -12.38 -8.62 33.24
N THR A 389 -11.73 -9.58 33.91
CA THR A 389 -11.94 -9.87 35.34
C THR A 389 -11.02 -9.16 36.37
N PRO A 390 -9.83 -8.58 36.06
CA PRO A 390 -8.98 -8.00 37.11
C PRO A 390 -9.07 -6.48 37.33
N GLU A 391 -9.64 -5.67 36.42
CA GLU A 391 -9.59 -4.19 36.52
C GLU A 391 -10.92 -3.48 36.83
N GLU A 392 -12.08 -4.14 36.78
CA GLU A 392 -13.37 -3.52 37.18
C GLU A 392 -13.69 -3.63 38.69
N LEU A 393 -12.73 -4.08 39.51
CA LEU A 393 -12.88 -4.26 40.97
C LEU A 393 -11.87 -3.46 41.82
N ARG A 394 -11.30 -2.37 41.30
CA ARG A 394 -10.48 -1.45 42.11
C ARG A 394 -10.92 0.00 42.03
#